data_AF-A0A6N0NWN1-F1
#
_entry.id   AF-A0A6N0NWN1-F1
#
_cell.length_a   1.000
_cell.length_b   1.000
_cell.length_c   1.000
_cell.angle_alpha   90.00
_cell.angle_beta   90.00
_cell.angle_gamma   90.00
#
_symmetry.space_group_name_H-M   'P 1'
#
loop_
_entity.id
_entity.type
_entity.pdbx_description
1 polymer ?
#
loop_
_entity_poly.entity_id
_entity_poly.type
_entity_poly.pdbx_seq_one_letter_code
_entity_poly.pdbx_strand_id
1 'polypeptide(L)' 'MGRTQPSFTRSVDAELEKLLRLSKRVGYPCFQEVVLEASKRVREFQSALYDEVTDPQEILLLTLISVIAEGRCNGRLRS' A
#
# COMPACT_ATOMS: atom_id res chain seq x y z
N MET A 1 -24.29 -14.68 16.12
CA MET A 1 -23.96 -14.70 14.68
C MET A 1 -22.56 -14.15 14.52
N GLY A 2 -21.59 -15.01 14.21
CA GLY A 2 -20.18 -14.63 14.08
C GLY A 2 -20.01 -13.63 12.94
N ARG A 3 -19.21 -12.58 13.15
CA ARG A 3 -18.85 -11.64 12.09
C ARG A 3 -18.20 -12.44 10.96
N THR A 4 -18.80 -12.42 9.77
CA THR A 4 -18.21 -12.99 8.56
C THR A 4 -16.82 -12.37 8.39
N GLN A 5 -15.78 -13.20 8.27
CA GLN A 5 -14.44 -12.70 8.01
C GLN A 5 -14.47 -11.86 6.73
N PRO A 6 -13.99 -10.61 6.75
CA PRO A 6 -13.88 -9.82 5.54
C PRO A 6 -12.98 -10.55 4.55
N SER A 7 -13.29 -10.44 3.26
CA SER A 7 -12.40 -10.98 2.23
C SER A 7 -11.00 -10.37 2.37
N PHE A 8 -9.99 -11.11 1.93
CA PHE A 8 -8.62 -10.63 1.95
C PHE A 8 -8.47 -9.29 1.22
N THR A 9 -9.10 -9.14 0.04
CA THR A 9 -9.20 -7.88 -0.70
C THR A 9 -9.78 -6.74 0.14
N ARG A 10 -10.87 -7.00 0.87
CA ARG A 10 -11.50 -5.98 1.73
C ARG A 10 -10.59 -5.58 2.89
N SER A 11 -9.76 -6.50 3.37
CA SER A 11 -8.77 -6.23 4.42
C SER A 11 -7.63 -5.37 3.88
N VAL A 12 -7.13 -5.64 2.67
CA VAL A 12 -6.15 -4.79 1.97
C VAL A 12 -6.72 -3.38 1.77
N ASP A 13 -7.98 -3.27 1.34
CA ASP A 13 -8.63 -1.98 1.12
C ASP A 13 -8.75 -1.16 2.41
N ALA A 14 -9.09 -1.81 3.52
CA ALA A 14 -9.18 -1.16 4.81
C ALA A 14 -7.82 -0.61 5.29
N GLU A 15 -6.74 -1.36 5.09
CA GLU A 15 -5.38 -0.89 5.41
C GLU A 15 -4.94 0.24 4.49
N LEU A 16 -5.26 0.18 3.19
CA LEU A 16 -4.97 1.25 2.24
C LEU A 16 -5.71 2.54 2.60
N GLU A 17 -6.98 2.44 3.01
CA GLU A 17 -7.75 3.60 3.45
C GLU A 17 -7.14 4.26 4.71
N LYS A 18 -6.63 3.46 5.66
CA LYS A 18 -5.89 3.99 6.82
C LYS A 18 -4.66 4.78 6.38
N LEU A 19 -3.86 4.24 5.45
CA LEU A 19 -2.69 4.93 4.91
C LEU A 19 -3.05 6.22 4.17
N LEU A 20 -4.11 6.21 3.35
CA LEU A 20 -4.60 7.40 2.66
C LEU A 20 -5.07 8.49 3.63
N ARG A 21 -5.73 8.12 4.72
CA ARG A 21 -6.12 9.09 5.76
C ARG A 21 -4.89 9.61 6.52
N LEU A 22 -3.93 8.75 6.81
CA LEU A 22 -2.69 9.14 7.50
C LEU A 22 -1.86 10.09 6.63
N SER A 23 -1.69 9.79 5.34
CA SER A 23 -0.87 10.62 4.44
C SER A 23 -1.41 12.04 4.29
N LYS A 24 -2.73 12.19 4.23
CA LYS A 24 -3.40 13.51 4.26
C LYS A 24 -3.20 14.25 5.58
N ARG A 25 -3.17 13.55 6.72
CA ARG A 25 -3.00 14.17 8.05
C ARG A 25 -1.57 14.58 8.36
N VAL A 26 -0.59 13.78 7.91
CA VAL A 26 0.84 14.05 8.13
C VAL A 26 1.31 15.26 7.33
N GLY A 27 0.64 15.59 6.22
CA GLY A 27 0.95 16.79 5.44
C GLY A 27 2.31 16.73 4.73
N TYR A 28 2.87 15.54 4.54
CA TYR A 28 4.12 15.34 3.79
C TYR A 28 3.79 14.97 2.33
N PRO A 29 4.02 15.86 1.35
CA PRO A 29 3.55 15.68 -0.03
C PRO A 29 4.08 14.39 -0.69
N CYS A 30 5.35 14.09 -0.47
CA CYS A 30 5.99 12.88 -1.02
C CYS A 30 5.34 11.60 -0.46
N PHE A 31 5.02 11.54 0.83
CA PHE A 31 4.30 10.38 1.37
C PHE A 31 2.88 10.26 0.80
N GLN A 32 2.17 11.37 0.61
CA GLN A 32 0.87 11.34 -0.06
C GLN A 32 0.97 10.84 -1.50
N GLU A 33 1.96 11.29 -2.27
CA GLU A 33 2.24 10.82 -3.62
C GLU A 33 2.53 9.32 -3.66
N VAL A 34 3.43 8.84 -2.79
CA VAL A 34 3.77 7.41 -2.70
C VAL A 34 2.55 6.55 -2.37
N VAL A 35 1.72 6.97 -1.40
CA VAL A 35 0.51 6.23 -1.04
C VAL A 35 -0.52 6.22 -2.18
N LEU A 36 -0.65 7.34 -2.92
CA LEU A 36 -1.53 7.41 -4.09
C LEU A 36 -1.03 6.52 -5.24
N GLU A 37 0.27 6.51 -5.52
CA GLU A 37 0.84 5.61 -6.53
C GLU A 37 0.72 4.14 -6.11
N ALA A 38 0.97 3.82 -4.84
CA ALA A 38 0.80 2.48 -4.32
C ALA A 38 -0.65 2.00 -4.45
N SER A 39 -1.64 2.88 -4.23
CA SER A 39 -3.05 2.55 -4.38
C SER A 39 -3.44 2.04 -5.77
N LYS A 40 -2.72 2.48 -6.81
CA LYS A 40 -2.94 2.06 -8.21
C LYS A 40 -2.41 0.66 -8.50
N ARG A 41 -1.45 0.19 -7.71
CA ARG A 41 -0.65 -1.03 -7.98
C ARG A 41 -0.89 -2.16 -6.99
N VAL A 42 -1.54 -1.86 -5.86
CA VAL A 42 -1.77 -2.84 -4.78
C VAL A 42 -2.44 -4.12 -5.26
N ARG A 43 -3.28 -4.05 -6.31
CA ARG A 43 -3.92 -5.23 -6.92
C ARG A 43 -2.94 -6.15 -7.63
N GLU A 44 -1.91 -5.62 -8.25
CA GLU A 44 -0.87 -6.41 -8.92
C GLU A 44 -0.10 -7.22 -7.87
N PHE A 45 0.30 -6.60 -6.76
CA PHE A 45 0.96 -7.28 -5.65
C PHE A 45 0.05 -8.29 -4.96
N GLN A 46 -1.23 -7.93 -4.76
CA GLN A 46 -2.22 -8.85 -4.20
C GLN A 46 -2.41 -10.09 -5.07
N SER A 47 -2.45 -9.93 -6.39
CA SER A 47 -2.55 -11.05 -7.33
C SER A 47 -1.26 -11.87 -7.40
N ALA A 48 -0.09 -11.22 -7.35
CA ALA A 48 1.20 -11.90 -7.38
C ALA A 48 1.47 -12.75 -6.13
N LEU A 49 0.88 -12.38 -5.00
CA LEU A 49 1.01 -13.06 -3.70
C LEU A 49 -0.23 -13.89 -3.34
N TYR A 50 -1.11 -14.19 -4.29
CA TYR A 50 -2.40 -14.84 -4.02
C TYR A 50 -2.25 -16.22 -3.37
N ASP A 51 -1.26 -17.00 -3.80
CA ASP A 51 -0.98 -18.35 -3.27
C ASP A 51 -0.05 -18.33 -2.04
N GLU A 52 0.47 -17.16 -1.68
CA GLU A 52 1.40 -16.98 -0.56
C GLU A 52 0.64 -16.62 0.72
N VAL A 53 1.09 -17.16 1.87
CA VAL A 53 0.56 -16.77 3.18
C VAL A 53 1.05 -15.36 3.50
N THR A 54 0.25 -14.37 3.16
CA THR A 54 0.62 -12.96 3.21
C THR A 54 -0.42 -12.17 3.99
N ASP A 55 0.02 -11.21 4.81
CA ASP A 55 -0.88 -10.30 5.49
C ASP A 55 -1.24 -9.07 4.62
N PRO A 56 -2.42 -8.45 4.79
CA PRO A 56 -2.80 -7.26 4.02
C PRO A 56 -1.81 -6.09 4.15
N GLN A 57 -1.17 -5.98 5.32
CA GLN A 57 -0.17 -4.95 5.61
C GLN A 57 1.13 -5.19 4.84
N GLU A 58 1.51 -6.45 4.66
CA GLU A 58 2.71 -6.83 3.92
C GLU A 58 2.57 -6.51 2.43
N ILE A 59 1.40 -6.79 1.83
CA ILE A 59 1.10 -6.38 0.45
C ILE A 59 1.28 -4.87 0.27
N LEU A 60 0.73 -4.08 1.19
CA LEU A 60 0.85 -2.63 1.13
C LEU A 60 2.30 -2.18 1.32
N LEU A 61 3.03 -2.78 2.26
CA LEU A 61 4.43 -2.46 2.49
C LEU A 61 5.27 -2.72 1.24
N LEU A 62 5.12 -3.89 0.62
CA LEU A 62 5.83 -4.24 -0.62
C LEU A 62 5.47 -3.30 -1.76
N THR A 63 4.19 -2.95 -1.89
CA THR A 63 3.72 -1.99 -2.90
C THR A 63 4.35 -0.61 -2.68
N LEU A 64 4.40 -0.12 -1.43
CA LEU A 64 5.02 1.16 -1.07
C LEU A 64 6.53 1.15 -1.36
N ILE A 65 7.22 0.07 -1.01
CA ILE A 65 8.65 -0.11 -1.29
C ILE A 65 8.90 -0.06 -2.80
N SER A 66 8.08 -0.72 -3.62
CA SER A 66 8.22 -0.69 -5.08
C SER A 66 8.13 0.72 -5.64
N VAL A 67 7.15 1.50 -5.18
CA VAL A 67 6.93 2.89 -5.60
C VAL A 67 8.11 3.77 -5.19
N ILE A 68 8.64 3.59 -3.98
CA ILE A 68 9.82 4.31 -3.49
C ILE A 68 11.06 3.93 -4.30
N ALA A 69 11.27 2.65 -4.59
CA ALA A 69 12.40 2.14 -5.36
C ALA A 69 12.41 2.68 -6.80
N GLU A 70 11.25 2.93 -7.40
CA GLU A 70 11.12 3.61 -8.69
C GLU A 70 11.43 5.12 -8.66
N GLY A 71 11.76 5.66 -7.48
CA GLY A 71 12.17 7.05 -7.33
C GLY A 71 11.04 8.05 -7.40
N ARG A 72 9.77 7.62 -7.18
CA ARG A 72 8.60 8.52 -7.11
C ARG A 72 8.65 9.51 -5.94
N CYS A 73 9.67 9.40 -5.07
CA CYS A 73 9.99 10.36 -4.01
C CYS A 73 11.44 10.85 -4.02
N ASN A 74 12.15 10.72 -5.14
CA ASN A 74 13.55 11.10 -5.20
C ASN A 74 13.74 12.58 -5.55
N GLY A 75 14.01 13.39 -4.53
CA GLY A 75 14.91 14.53 -4.66
C GLY A 75 16.39 14.11 -4.67
N ARG A 76 16.76 12.96 -4.08
CA ARG A 76 18.15 12.49 -3.93
C ARG A 76 18.22 10.97 -3.62
N LEU A 77 18.26 10.13 -4.65
CA LEU A 77 18.99 8.85 -4.58
C LEU A 77 19.71 8.65 -5.91
N ARG A 78 20.65 9.58 -6.18
CA ARG A 78 21.77 9.31 -7.08
C ARG A 78 22.96 9.05 -6.16
N SER A 79 23.30 7.78 -5.96
CA SER A 79 24.65 7.37 -5.57
C SER A 79 25.58 7.57 -6.76
#